data_AF-A0A962YF34-F1
#
_entry.id   AF-A0A962YF34-F1
#
_cell.length_a   1.000
_cell.length_b   1.000
_cell.length_c   1.000
_cell.angle_alpha   90.00
_cell.angle_beta   90.00
_cell.angle_gamma   90.00
#
_symmetry.space_group_name_H-M   'P 1'
#
loop_
_entity.id
_entity.type
_entity.pdbx_description
1 polymer ?
#
loop_
_entity_poly.entity_id
_entity_poly.type
_entity_poly.pdbx_seq_one_letter_code
_entity_poly.pdbx_strand_id
1 'polypeptide(L)'
;MNYRRPELRSALAAEYVLGTLRGAARQRFERLLSEDFILREEVQNWQNDLYPPLLEPLPEQPPPARVWQAINQATTTTVKVEIESER
;
A
#
# COMPACT_ATOMS: atom_id res chain seq x y z
N MET A 1 9.41 22.35 0.82
CA MET A 1 7.98 22.30 1.24
C MET A 1 7.94 22.36 2.76
N ASN A 2 7.11 23.21 3.34
CA ASN A 2 6.99 23.34 4.80
C ASN A 2 5.94 22.37 5.34
N TYR A 3 6.34 21.12 5.59
CA TYR A 3 5.50 20.07 6.18
C TYR A 3 5.13 20.29 7.66
N ARG A 4 5.56 21.42 8.23
CA ARG A 4 5.21 21.86 9.59
C ARG A 4 3.80 22.47 9.69
N ARG A 5 3.12 22.68 8.57
CA ARG A 5 1.73 23.13 8.55
C ARG A 5 0.80 21.91 8.58
N PRO A 6 0.01 21.72 9.64
CA PRO A 6 -0.82 20.52 9.80
C PRO A 6 -1.82 20.34 8.65
N GLU A 7 -2.42 21.42 8.17
CA GLU A 7 -3.37 21.41 7.04
C GLU A 7 -2.74 20.91 5.73
N LEU A 8 -1.55 21.43 5.38
CA LEU A 8 -0.83 21.03 4.16
C LEU A 8 -0.42 19.56 4.24
N ARG A 9 -0.01 19.13 5.43
CA ARG A 9 0.40 17.75 5.67
C ARG A 9 -0.76 16.78 5.53
N SER A 10 -1.91 17.10 6.11
CA SER A 10 -3.10 16.26 5.99
C SER A 10 -3.61 16.22 4.55
N ALA A 11 -3.61 17.35 3.82
CA ALA A 11 -3.97 17.38 2.41
C ALA A 11 -3.05 16.51 1.54
N LEU A 12 -1.73 16.57 1.76
CA LEU A 12 -0.78 15.72 1.02
C LEU A 12 -0.91 14.23 1.38
N ALA A 13 -1.22 13.91 2.64
CA ALA A 13 -1.52 12.54 3.05
C ALA A 13 -2.79 12.02 2.35
N ALA A 14 -3.83 12.84 2.25
CA ALA A 14 -5.06 12.52 1.51
C ALA A 14 -4.77 12.24 0.03
N GLU A 15 -4.03 13.12 -0.65
CA GLU A 15 -3.64 12.95 -2.06
C GLU A 15 -2.78 11.69 -2.28
N TYR A 16 -1.90 11.37 -1.33
CA TYR A 16 -1.12 10.14 -1.36
C TYR A 16 -2.01 8.90 -1.25
N VAL A 17 -2.91 8.87 -0.27
CA VAL A 17 -3.82 7.73 -0.02
C VAL A 17 -4.79 7.53 -1.18
N LEU A 18 -5.29 8.61 -1.79
CA LEU A 18 -6.14 8.57 -2.99
C LEU A 18 -5.38 8.17 -4.27
N GLY A 19 -4.05 8.12 -4.23
CA GLY A 19 -3.21 7.81 -5.39
C GLY A 19 -3.16 8.92 -6.45
N THR A 20 -3.52 10.15 -6.10
CA THR A 20 -3.49 11.31 -7.01
C THR A 20 -2.08 11.91 -7.13
N LEU A 21 -1.20 11.66 -6.17
CA LEU A 21 0.22 12.02 -6.27
C LEU A 21 0.93 11.19 -7.34
N ARG A 22 1.51 11.88 -8.34
CA ARG A 22 2.21 11.25 -9.48
C ARG A 22 3.67 11.68 -9.58
N GLY A 23 4.48 10.79 -10.18
CA GLY A 23 5.87 11.06 -10.54
C GLY A 23 6.73 11.55 -9.38
N ALA A 24 7.46 12.64 -9.60
CA ALA A 24 8.42 13.17 -8.64
C ALA A 24 7.78 13.64 -7.31
N ALA A 25 6.50 14.02 -7.30
CA ALA A 25 5.80 14.41 -6.08
C ALA A 25 5.64 13.21 -5.14
N ARG A 26 5.22 12.06 -5.68
CA ARG A 26 5.08 10.81 -4.94
C ARG A 26 6.41 10.32 -4.38
N GLN A 27 7.46 10.28 -5.19
CA GLN A 27 8.79 9.84 -4.73
C GLN A 27 9.36 10.72 -3.60
N ARG A 28 9.12 12.03 -3.67
CA ARG A 28 9.51 12.95 -2.58
C ARG A 28 8.70 12.68 -1.32
N PHE A 29 7.40 12.45 -1.46
CA PHE A 29 6.51 12.14 -0.35
C PHE A 29 6.87 10.80 0.32
N GLU A 30 7.18 9.76 -0.45
CA GLU A 30 7.62 8.46 0.05
C GLU A 30 8.95 8.55 0.83
N ARG A 31 9.89 9.38 0.37
CA ARG A 31 11.12 9.64 1.13
C ARG A 31 10.82 10.30 2.48
N LEU A 32 9.93 11.28 2.49
CA LEU A 32 9.53 11.96 3.73
C LEU A 32 8.78 11.03 4.68
N LEU A 33 7.93 10.15 4.15
CA LEU A 33 7.26 9.11 4.95
C LEU A 33 8.25 8.19 5.67
N SER A 34 9.43 7.93 5.08
CA SER A 34 10.45 7.10 5.72
C SER A 34 11.12 7.77 6.92
N GLU A 35 11.13 9.10 6.96
CA GLU A 35 11.84 9.92 7.96
C GLU A 35 10.90 10.52 9.02
N ASP A 36 9.63 10.76 8.68
CA ASP A 36 8.66 11.45 9.55
C ASP A 36 7.59 10.47 10.08
N PHE A 37 7.69 10.15 11.38
CA PHE A 37 6.71 9.30 12.07
C PHE A 37 5.30 9.90 12.05
N ILE A 38 5.19 11.21 12.27
CA ILE A 38 3.88 11.84 12.39
C ILE A 38 3.20 11.83 11.00
N LEU A 39 3.96 12.02 9.92
CA LEU A 39 3.46 11.89 8.55
C LEU A 39 2.90 10.48 8.27
N ARG A 40 3.53 9.43 8.80
CA ARG A 40 3.01 8.06 8.70
C ARG A 40 1.69 7.88 9.45
N GLU A 41 1.56 8.46 10.63
CA GLU A 41 0.31 8.44 11.41
C GLU A 41 -0.84 9.09 10.65
N GLU A 42 -0.61 10.24 10.00
CA GLU A 42 -1.64 10.90 9.16
C GLU A 42 -2.07 10.03 7.99
N VAL A 43 -1.13 9.37 7.31
CA VAL A 43 -1.46 8.44 6.23
C VAL A 43 -2.29 7.27 6.76
N GLN A 44 -1.96 6.72 7.93
CA GLN A 44 -2.75 5.66 8.55
C GLN A 44 -4.17 6.13 8.91
N ASN A 45 -4.31 7.35 9.45
CA ASN A 45 -5.62 7.92 9.77
C ASN A 45 -6.48 8.04 8.49
N TRP A 46 -5.92 8.61 7.42
CA TRP A 46 -6.61 8.69 6.13
C TRP A 46 -6.96 7.31 5.55
N GLN A 47 -6.10 6.31 5.69
CA GLN A 47 -6.41 4.94 5.27
C GLN A 47 -7.57 4.34 6.09
N ASN A 48 -7.56 4.52 7.40
CA ASN A 48 -8.60 4.03 8.30
C ASN A 48 -9.95 4.71 8.06
N ASP A 49 -9.95 5.99 7.66
CA ASP A 49 -11.18 6.72 7.35
C ASP A 49 -11.72 6.37 5.95
N LEU A 50 -10.82 6.17 4.98
CA LEU A 50 -11.19 5.95 3.57
C LEU A 50 -11.50 4.48 3.25
N TYR A 51 -10.85 3.52 3.90
CA TYR A 51 -11.07 2.10 3.61
C TYR A 51 -12.46 1.58 3.97
N PRO A 52 -13.06 1.87 5.14
CA PRO A 52 -14.37 1.35 5.50
C PRO A 52 -15.48 1.63 4.46
N PRO A 53 -15.64 2.86 3.90
CA PRO A 53 -16.64 3.10 2.85
C PRO A 53 -16.25 2.50 1.49
N LEU A 54 -14.96 2.33 1.19
CA LEU A 54 -14.51 1.71 -0.08
C LEU A 54 -14.59 0.18 -0.08
N LEU A 55 -14.71 -0.44 1.10
CA LEU A 55 -14.81 -1.88 1.28
C LEU A 55 -16.26 -2.40 1.23
N GLU A 56 -17.22 -1.54 0.89
CA GLU A 56 -18.55 -2.02 0.55
C GLU A 56 -18.44 -3.08 -0.56
N PRO A 57 -19.15 -4.22 -0.42
CA PRO A 57 -18.99 -5.34 -1.32
C PRO A 57 -19.35 -4.92 -2.75
N LEU A 58 -18.31 -4.77 -3.57
CA LEU A 58 -18.45 -4.60 -5.00
C LEU A 58 -18.84 -5.94 -5.63
N PRO A 59 -19.60 -5.93 -6.75
CA PRO A 59 -19.90 -7.14 -7.48
C PRO A 59 -18.60 -7.85 -7.89
N GLU A 60 -18.55 -9.16 -7.69
CA GLU A 60 -17.38 -9.96 -8.06
C GLU A 60 -17.16 -9.90 -9.57
N GLN A 61 -15.94 -9.54 -9.98
CA GLN A 61 -15.50 -9.60 -11.37
C GLN A 61 -14.33 -10.57 -11.48
N PRO A 62 -14.54 -11.82 -11.96
CA PRO A 62 -13.48 -12.81 -11.97
C PRO A 62 -12.35 -12.39 -12.93
N PRO A 63 -11.08 -12.39 -12.48
CA PRO A 63 -9.96 -12.11 -13.35
C PRO A 63 -9.71 -13.28 -14.33
N PRO A 64 -9.09 -13.03 -15.49
CA PRO A 64 -8.72 -14.11 -16.42
C PRO A 64 -7.79 -15.14 -15.76
N ALA A 65 -8.02 -16.43 -16.00
CA ALA A 65 -7.26 -17.53 -15.37
C ALA A 65 -5.73 -17.42 -15.52
N ARG A 66 -5.26 -16.83 -16.63
CA ARG A 66 -3.84 -16.55 -16.86
C ARG A 66 -3.19 -15.66 -15.78
N VAL A 67 -3.96 -14.76 -15.17
CA VAL A 67 -3.46 -13.85 -14.12
C VAL A 67 -3.11 -14.66 -12.88
N TRP A 68 -3.99 -15.58 -12.48
CA TRP A 68 -3.73 -16.47 -11.35
C TRP A 68 -2.56 -17.42 -11.61
N GLN A 69 -2.45 -17.95 -12.83
CA GLN A 69 -1.30 -18.78 -13.21
C GLN A 69 0.02 -17.99 -13.12
N ALA A 70 0.06 -16.74 -13.61
CA ALA A 70 1.24 -15.89 -13.54
C ALA A 70 1.61 -15.52 -12.09
N ILE A 71 0.63 -15.20 -11.25
CA ILE A 71 0.85 -14.94 -9.82
C ILE A 71 1.45 -16.16 -9.14
N ASN A 72 0.86 -17.35 -9.33
CA ASN A 72 1.36 -18.59 -8.74
C ASN A 72 2.79 -18.90 -9.16
N GLN A 73 3.15 -18.68 -10.43
CA GLN A 73 4.52 -18.87 -10.90
C GLN A 73 5.50 -17.86 -10.28
N ALA A 74 5.09 -16.60 -10.10
CA ALA A 74 5.93 -15.56 -9.51
C ALA A 74 6.10 -15.72 -7.98
N THR A 75 5.14 -16.33 -7.29
CA THR A 75 5.16 -16.49 -5.83
C THR A 75 5.58 -17.88 -5.36
N THR A 76 5.59 -18.89 -6.24
CA THR A 76 6.13 -20.22 -5.94
C THR A 76 7.66 -20.17 -5.86
N THR A 77 8.15 -19.59 -4.77
CA THR A 77 9.47 -19.93 -4.26
C THR A 77 9.35 -21.33 -3.68
N THR A 78 9.89 -22.33 -4.38
CA THR A 78 10.05 -23.67 -3.84
C THR A 78 11.03 -23.60 -2.67
N VAL A 79 10.53 -23.33 -1.47
CA VAL A 79 11.27 -23.59 -0.25
C VAL A 79 11.31 -25.11 -0.12
N LYS A 80 12.45 -25.70 -0.45
CA LYS A 80 12.73 -27.12 -0.22
C LYS A 80 12.79 -27.31 1.30
N VAL A 81 11.64 -27.54 1.93
CA VAL A 81 11.59 -27.96 3.33
C VAL A 81 12.08 -29.39 3.33
N GLU A 82 13.39 -29.55 3.46
CA GLU A 82 14.04 -30.81 3.77
C GLU A 82 13.63 -31.13 5.21
N ILE A 83 12.44 -31.73 5.37
CA ILE A 83 12.05 -32.35 6.63
C ILE A 83 12.97 -33.56 6.75
N GLU A 84 14.09 -33.34 7.42
CA GLU A 84 15.00 -34.38 7.86
C GLU A 84 14.18 -35.33 8.75
N SER A 85 13.84 -36.47 8.15
CA SER A 85 13.31 -37.63 8.85
C SER A 85 14.43 -38.19 9.70
N GLU A 86 14.53 -37.73 10.95
CA GLU A 86 15.34 -38.37 11.97
C GLU A 86 14.42 -39.08 12.96
N ARG A 87 14.26 -40.38 12.65
CA ARG A 87 14.11 -41.56 13.52
C ARG A 87 13.55 -41.40 14.94
#